data_AF-A0A8D2QLX5-F1
#
_entry.id   AF-A0A8D2QLX5-F1
#
_cell.length_a   1.000
_cell.length_b   1.000
_cell.length_c   1.000
_cell.angle_alpha   90.00
_cell.angle_beta   90.00
_cell.angle_gamma   90.00
#
_symmetry.space_group_name_H-M   'P 1'
#
loop_
_entity.id
_entity.type
_entity.pdbx_description
1 polymer ?
#
loop_
_entity_poly.entity_id
_entity_poly.type
_entity_poly.pdbx_seq_one_letter_code
_entity_poly.pdbx_strand_id
1 'polypeptide(L)'
;MHCLVNENRDFSPGKDIILLKTEACNLMPRLCLGSHPWETVMTAAMRKYPNPMNPSVVGVDVLDRHVDASGKLHSHRLLSTEWGIPSIVKSLIGTCRTRTYVQEHSVVDPVKKTMELKSCNISFTNLVSVDERLVYKPHPHEPHKTILTQEAIISVKGVSLSSYLEGLMANTISSNAKKGREALEWVIKRLNAEIEEFAASARGTMRNSMAAAAFVEK
;
A
#
# COMPACT_ATOMS: atom_id res chain seq x y z
N MET A 1 -4.00 23.88 9.03
CA MET A 1 -4.10 22.56 8.36
C MET A 1 -4.60 21.57 9.40
N HIS A 2 -5.91 21.36 9.51
CA HIS A 2 -6.49 20.48 10.53
C HIS A 2 -6.71 19.08 9.96
N CYS A 3 -6.29 18.05 10.71
CA CYS A 3 -6.93 16.75 10.59
C CYS A 3 -8.27 16.84 11.33
N LEU A 4 -9.37 16.50 10.68
CA LEU A 4 -10.64 16.32 11.36
C LEU A 4 -10.67 14.91 11.94
N VAL A 5 -10.47 14.80 13.26
CA VAL A 5 -10.89 13.61 14.01
C VAL A 5 -12.41 13.68 14.05
N ASN A 6 -13.07 12.73 13.39
CA ASN A 6 -14.52 12.76 13.23
C ASN A 6 -15.19 12.13 14.46
N GLU A 7 -15.37 12.92 15.53
CA GLU A 7 -15.88 12.50 16.87
C GLU A 7 -17.37 12.11 16.91
N ASN A 8 -17.89 11.49 15.84
CA ASN A 8 -19.27 11.01 15.78
C ASN A 8 -19.37 9.55 16.28
N ARG A 9 -19.61 9.48 17.59
CA ARG A 9 -20.10 8.37 18.43
C ARG A 9 -21.26 7.56 17.79
N ASP A 10 -21.60 6.34 18.19
CA ASP A 10 -21.16 5.45 19.30
C ASP A 10 -21.34 3.97 18.82
N PHE A 11 -21.38 2.84 19.58
CA PHE A 11 -21.50 2.60 21.03
C PHE A 11 -20.83 1.26 21.42
N SER A 12 -19.88 1.27 22.38
CA SER A 12 -19.51 0.12 23.25
C SER A 12 -18.49 0.58 24.31
N PRO A 13 -18.66 0.27 25.61
CA PRO A 13 -17.75 0.79 26.64
C PRO A 13 -16.29 0.30 26.50
N GLY A 14 -15.33 1.21 26.63
CA GLY A 14 -13.91 0.88 26.87
C GLY A 14 -13.04 0.57 25.64
N LYS A 15 -13.27 1.25 24.51
CA LYS A 15 -12.36 1.17 23.34
C LYS A 15 -12.16 2.54 22.67
N ASP A 16 -10.96 3.10 22.81
CA ASP A 16 -10.54 4.30 22.09
C ASP A 16 -10.17 3.93 20.64
N ILE A 17 -11.16 3.97 19.75
CA ILE A 17 -11.04 3.63 18.33
C ILE A 17 -11.08 4.93 17.51
N ILE A 18 -9.95 5.30 16.91
CA ILE A 18 -9.90 6.38 15.92
C ILE A 18 -10.02 5.80 14.52
N LEU A 19 -11.16 6.09 13.89
CA LEU A 19 -11.35 5.94 12.45
C LEU A 19 -10.66 7.10 11.72
N LEU A 20 -9.41 6.90 11.28
CA LEU A 20 -8.73 7.85 10.40
C LEU A 20 -9.21 7.69 8.95
N LYS A 21 -10.44 8.14 8.74
CA LYS A 21 -10.89 8.54 7.41
C LYS A 21 -10.11 9.79 7.03
N THR A 22 -9.18 9.66 6.07
CA THR A 22 -8.33 10.80 5.66
C THR A 22 -9.17 11.78 4.82
N GLU A 23 -9.92 12.65 5.49
CA GLU A 23 -10.73 13.71 4.88
C GLU A 23 -9.82 14.85 4.38
N ALA A 24 -9.07 14.56 3.31
CA ALA A 24 -8.27 15.52 2.55
C ALA A 24 -9.19 16.43 1.71
N CYS A 25 -9.92 17.31 2.41
CA CYS A 25 -10.94 18.24 1.93
C CYS A 25 -12.27 17.60 1.46
N ASN A 26 -13.36 18.33 1.69
CA ASN A 26 -14.75 17.96 1.35
C ASN A 26 -15.06 18.03 -0.17
N LEU A 27 -14.25 17.36 -1.01
CA LEU A 27 -14.46 17.35 -2.46
C LEU A 27 -14.19 16.01 -3.17
N MET A 28 -13.49 15.03 -2.55
CA MET A 28 -13.21 13.76 -3.24
C MET A 28 -12.95 12.57 -2.29
N PRO A 29 -13.96 11.71 -2.00
CA PRO A 29 -13.77 10.48 -1.21
C PRO A 29 -13.16 9.32 -2.04
N ARG A 30 -12.39 9.65 -3.08
CA ARG A 30 -11.80 8.76 -4.07
C ARG A 30 -10.47 9.35 -4.50
N LEU A 31 -9.37 8.73 -4.09
CA LEU A 31 -8.06 9.15 -4.57
C LEU A 31 -7.85 8.54 -5.96
N CYS A 32 -8.03 9.35 -7.00
CA CYS A 32 -7.49 8.99 -8.31
C CYS A 32 -5.96 8.96 -8.21
N LEU A 33 -5.37 7.79 -8.47
CA LEU A 33 -3.96 7.70 -8.83
C LEU A 33 -3.77 8.33 -10.22
N GLY A 34 -2.52 8.52 -10.67
CA GLY A 34 -2.24 9.04 -12.01
C GLY A 34 -2.92 8.22 -13.11
N SER A 35 -2.92 8.75 -14.34
CA SER A 35 -3.61 8.21 -15.53
C SER A 35 -3.05 6.87 -16.02
N HIS A 36 -3.17 5.85 -15.17
CA HIS A 36 -2.62 4.52 -15.30
C HIS A 36 -3.76 3.49 -15.14
N PRO A 37 -3.84 2.49 -16.05
CA PRO A 37 -4.86 1.45 -15.97
C PRO A 37 -4.63 0.54 -14.75
N TRP A 38 -5.70 -0.12 -14.33
CA TRP A 38 -5.73 -0.91 -13.09
C TRP A 38 -4.70 -2.05 -13.08
N GLU A 39 -4.42 -2.64 -14.24
CA GLU A 39 -3.44 -3.71 -14.44
C GLU A 39 -2.01 -3.23 -14.12
N THR A 40 -1.62 -2.04 -14.58
CA THR A 40 -0.33 -1.43 -14.27
C THR A 40 -0.24 -1.04 -12.80
N VAL A 41 -1.33 -0.50 -12.23
CA VAL A 41 -1.39 -0.12 -10.81
C VAL A 41 -1.33 -1.33 -9.89
N MET A 42 -2.01 -2.44 -10.22
CA MET A 42 -1.92 -3.72 -9.51
C MET A 42 -0.50 -4.29 -9.57
N THR A 43 0.13 -4.27 -10.74
CA THR A 43 1.51 -4.74 -10.94
C THR A 43 2.50 -3.91 -10.10
N ALA A 44 2.33 -2.59 -10.09
CA ALA A 44 3.13 -1.67 -9.28
C ALA A 44 2.89 -1.83 -7.78
N ALA A 45 1.66 -2.10 -7.35
CA ALA A 45 1.33 -2.36 -5.94
C ALA A 45 1.96 -3.68 -5.46
N MET A 46 1.97 -4.72 -6.29
CA MET A 46 2.65 -5.99 -5.99
C MET A 46 4.18 -5.88 -6.01
N ARG A 47 4.74 -4.90 -6.72
CA ARG A 47 6.18 -4.57 -6.77
C ARG A 47 6.54 -3.30 -5.97
N LYS A 48 5.70 -2.88 -5.01
CA LYS A 48 5.83 -1.60 -4.30
C LYS A 48 7.12 -1.46 -3.49
N TYR A 49 7.78 -2.56 -3.10
CA TYR A 49 8.98 -2.55 -2.28
C TYR A 49 10.12 -3.35 -2.95
N PRO A 50 11.39 -2.92 -2.83
CA PRO A 50 11.85 -1.69 -2.16
C PRO A 50 11.52 -0.42 -2.97
N ASN A 51 11.30 0.71 -2.27
CA ASN A 51 11.13 2.04 -2.88
C ASN A 51 11.79 3.13 -2.03
N PRO A 52 12.31 4.22 -2.63
CA PRO A 52 13.03 5.27 -1.90
C PRO A 52 12.16 6.11 -0.96
N MET A 53 10.82 6.11 -1.13
CA MET A 53 9.91 6.93 -0.32
C MET A 53 9.60 6.30 1.05
N ASN A 54 9.85 5.00 1.22
CA ASN A 54 9.53 4.25 2.43
C ASN A 54 10.74 3.39 2.89
N PRO A 55 11.90 4.00 3.18
CA PRO A 55 13.13 3.27 3.54
C PRO A 55 13.01 2.48 4.86
N SER A 56 12.00 2.77 5.68
CA SER A 56 11.69 2.02 6.90
C SER A 56 11.21 0.58 6.64
N VAL A 57 10.87 0.18 5.41
CA VAL A 57 10.53 -1.22 5.09
C VAL A 57 11.80 -1.96 4.69
N VAL A 58 12.34 -2.74 5.62
CA VAL A 58 13.66 -3.40 5.49
C VAL A 58 13.58 -4.81 4.89
N GLY A 59 12.40 -5.41 4.85
CA GLY A 59 12.17 -6.72 4.21
C GLY A 59 10.68 -6.97 3.96
N VAL A 60 10.38 -7.72 2.89
CA VAL A 60 9.02 -8.12 2.52
C VAL A 60 9.03 -9.56 2.04
N ASP A 61 8.46 -10.46 2.84
CA ASP A 61 8.38 -11.89 2.54
C ASP A 61 6.96 -12.28 2.11
N VAL A 62 6.83 -13.22 1.17
CA VAL A 62 5.53 -13.83 0.82
C VAL A 62 5.39 -15.12 1.61
N LEU A 63 4.45 -15.15 2.56
CA LEU A 63 4.20 -16.31 3.42
C LEU A 63 3.36 -17.37 2.72
N ASP A 64 2.36 -16.92 1.96
CA ASP A 64 1.49 -17.77 1.14
C ASP A 64 1.00 -17.00 -0.09
N ARG A 65 0.73 -17.73 -1.17
CA ARG A 65 0.09 -17.23 -2.39
C ARG A 65 -0.61 -18.40 -3.10
N HIS A 66 -1.93 -18.34 -3.15
CA HIS A 66 -2.76 -19.31 -3.86
C HIS A 66 -3.85 -18.61 -4.68
N VAL A 67 -4.44 -19.34 -5.63
CA VAL A 67 -5.65 -18.91 -6.35
C VAL A 67 -6.83 -19.70 -5.80
N ASP A 68 -7.92 -19.02 -5.43
CA ASP A 68 -9.12 -19.67 -4.91
C ASP A 68 -9.95 -20.33 -6.03
N ALA A 69 -10.90 -21.18 -5.65
CA ALA A 69 -11.81 -21.87 -6.59
C ALA A 69 -12.73 -20.92 -7.39
N SER A 70 -12.72 -19.61 -7.09
CA SER A 70 -13.42 -18.57 -7.86
C SER A 70 -12.48 -17.72 -8.72
N GLY A 71 -11.22 -18.13 -8.86
CA GLY A 71 -10.23 -17.48 -9.72
C GLY A 71 -9.56 -16.23 -9.13
N LYS A 72 -9.70 -15.97 -7.83
CA LYS A 72 -9.05 -14.81 -7.18
C LYS A 72 -7.68 -15.18 -6.64
N LEU A 73 -6.69 -14.32 -6.85
CA LEU A 73 -5.35 -14.47 -6.29
C LEU A 73 -5.35 -13.92 -4.85
N HIS A 74 -5.14 -14.79 -3.88
CA HIS A 74 -4.84 -14.43 -2.49
C HIS A 74 -3.32 -14.36 -2.31
N SER A 75 -2.85 -13.51 -1.40
CA SER A 75 -1.43 -13.40 -1.06
C SER A 75 -1.26 -12.85 0.34
N HIS A 76 -0.60 -13.63 1.20
CA HIS A 76 -0.18 -13.23 2.53
C HIS A 76 1.28 -12.81 2.49
N ARG A 77 1.58 -11.62 3.01
CA ARG A 77 2.94 -11.07 3.13
C ARG A 77 3.24 -10.69 4.56
N LEU A 78 4.53 -10.77 4.90
CA LEU A 78 5.10 -10.24 6.13
C LEU A 78 6.01 -9.06 5.77
N LEU A 79 5.72 -7.88 6.29
CA LEU A 79 6.56 -6.70 6.12
C LEU A 79 7.35 -6.49 7.41
N SER A 80 8.67 -6.59 7.30
CA SER A 80 9.62 -6.20 8.34
C SER A 80 9.91 -4.71 8.21
N THR A 81 9.65 -3.95 9.28
CA THR A 81 9.79 -2.49 9.27
C THR A 81 10.60 -2.00 10.46
N GLU A 82 11.53 -1.09 10.24
CA GLU A 82 12.32 -0.46 11.29
C GLU A 82 11.95 1.02 11.40
N TRP A 83 11.32 1.36 12.52
CA TRP A 83 10.87 2.71 12.80
C TRP A 83 11.73 3.36 13.88
N GLY A 84 11.99 4.66 13.70
CA GLY A 84 12.51 5.51 14.76
C GLY A 84 11.45 5.74 15.83
N ILE A 85 11.19 4.73 16.68
CA ILE A 85 10.22 4.81 17.78
C ILE A 85 10.53 6.09 18.61
N PRO A 86 9.54 6.96 18.88
CA PRO A 86 9.72 8.17 19.69
C PRO A 86 10.33 7.87 21.05
N SER A 87 11.14 8.78 21.59
CA SER A 87 11.85 8.60 22.87
C SER A 87 10.91 8.29 24.04
N ILE A 88 9.75 8.94 24.11
CA ILE A 88 8.67 8.69 25.09
C ILE A 88 8.16 7.24 25.01
N VAL A 89 8.07 6.66 23.82
CA VAL A 89 7.61 5.28 23.66
C VAL A 89 8.75 4.30 23.94
N LYS A 90 10.00 4.62 23.55
CA LYS A 90 11.20 3.82 23.88
C LYS A 90 11.42 3.63 25.38
N SER A 91 11.12 4.63 26.22
CA SER A 91 11.20 4.47 27.68
C SER A 91 10.09 3.60 28.27
N LEU A 92 8.94 3.46 27.59
CA LEU A 92 7.81 2.65 28.03
C LEU A 92 7.92 1.16 27.66
N ILE A 93 8.35 0.84 26.42
CA ILE A 93 8.49 -0.56 25.95
C ILE A 93 9.92 -1.13 26.03
N GLY A 94 10.88 -0.33 26.53
CA GLY A 94 12.28 -0.73 26.65
C GLY A 94 13.05 -0.69 25.33
N THR A 95 14.38 -0.70 25.42
CA THR A 95 15.30 -0.44 24.31
C THR A 95 15.47 -1.59 23.30
N CYS A 96 14.82 -2.74 23.52
CA CYS A 96 15.29 -4.01 22.97
C CYS A 96 14.84 -4.36 21.53
N ARG A 97 13.80 -3.72 20.97
CA ARG A 97 13.31 -4.04 19.60
C ARG A 97 12.81 -2.80 18.84
N THR A 98 13.61 -2.35 17.86
CA THR A 98 13.27 -1.28 16.89
C THR A 98 12.53 -1.79 15.64
N ARG A 99 12.59 -3.09 15.38
CA ARG A 99 11.92 -3.76 14.25
C ARG A 99 10.51 -4.20 14.64
N THR A 100 9.52 -3.75 13.88
CA THR A 100 8.11 -4.15 13.96
C THR A 100 7.70 -4.95 12.73
N TYR A 101 6.78 -5.88 12.94
CA TYR A 101 6.23 -6.73 11.89
C TYR A 101 4.78 -6.33 11.58
N VAL A 102 4.46 -6.25 10.29
CA VAL A 102 3.11 -5.99 9.76
C VAL A 102 2.71 -7.18 8.90
N GLN A 103 1.54 -7.76 9.17
CA GLN A 103 0.91 -8.74 8.30
C GLN A 103 0.14 -8.00 7.22
N GLU A 104 0.26 -8.42 5.97
CA GLU A 104 -0.48 -7.86 4.85
C GLU A 104 -1.18 -9.01 4.09
N HIS A 105 -2.49 -8.91 3.92
CA HIS A 105 -3.28 -9.84 3.13
C HIS A 105 -3.91 -9.10 1.95
N SER A 106 -3.64 -9.56 0.73
CA SER A 106 -4.18 -8.96 -0.50
C SER A 106 -4.93 -9.98 -1.34
N VAL A 107 -6.10 -9.58 -1.85
CA VAL A 107 -7.00 -10.37 -2.68
C VAL A 107 -7.22 -9.63 -4.00
N VAL A 108 -6.93 -10.29 -5.12
CA VAL A 108 -7.12 -9.73 -6.48
C VAL A 108 -8.20 -10.54 -7.21
N ASP A 109 -9.30 -9.87 -7.52
CA ASP A 109 -10.37 -10.38 -8.40
C ASP A 109 -10.13 -9.84 -9.83
N PRO A 110 -9.63 -10.66 -10.77
CA PRO A 110 -9.34 -10.22 -12.13
C PRO A 110 -10.59 -9.99 -12.97
N VAL A 111 -11.72 -10.63 -12.64
CA VAL A 111 -13.00 -10.52 -13.36
C VAL A 111 -13.66 -9.18 -13.05
N LYS A 112 -13.69 -8.80 -11.77
CA LYS A 112 -14.24 -7.50 -11.32
C LYS A 112 -13.23 -6.36 -11.40
N LYS A 113 -11.97 -6.65 -11.74
CA LYS A 113 -10.82 -5.73 -11.67
C LYS A 113 -10.76 -5.00 -10.33
N THR A 114 -10.74 -5.77 -9.23
CA THR A 114 -10.61 -5.19 -7.89
C THR A 114 -9.48 -5.84 -7.12
N MET A 115 -8.59 -5.03 -6.55
CA MET A 115 -7.59 -5.48 -5.58
C MET A 115 -7.93 -4.87 -4.22
N GLU A 116 -8.24 -5.71 -3.24
CA GLU A 116 -8.32 -5.31 -1.83
C GLU A 116 -7.03 -5.74 -1.12
N LEU A 117 -6.54 -4.90 -0.23
CA LEU A 117 -5.34 -5.13 0.56
C LEU A 117 -5.62 -4.67 2.00
N LYS A 118 -5.35 -5.54 2.97
CA LYS A 118 -5.59 -5.32 4.40
C LYS A 118 -4.28 -5.55 5.14
N SER A 119 -3.84 -4.56 5.90
CA SER A 119 -2.56 -4.60 6.61
C SER A 119 -2.75 -4.29 8.08
N CYS A 120 -2.27 -5.17 8.95
CA CYS A 120 -2.35 -5.02 10.41
C CYS A 120 -0.99 -5.24 11.07
N ASN A 121 -0.67 -4.49 12.13
CA ASN A 121 0.57 -4.73 12.87
C ASN A 121 0.46 -6.02 13.71
N ILE A 122 1.51 -6.83 13.71
CA ILE A 122 1.66 -7.97 14.63
C ILE A 122 2.33 -7.48 15.92
N SER A 123 3.33 -6.61 15.80
CA SER A 123 4.10 -6.08 16.93
C SER A 123 3.36 -4.96 17.66
N PHE A 124 3.44 -4.95 19.00
CA PHE A 124 2.89 -3.92 19.89
C PHE A 124 1.34 -3.76 19.89
N THR A 125 0.60 -4.77 19.40
CA THR A 125 -0.88 -4.86 19.42
C THR A 125 -1.52 -4.79 20.82
N ASN A 126 -0.71 -4.97 21.86
CA ASN A 126 -1.05 -4.76 23.26
C ASN A 126 -1.06 -3.28 23.70
N LEU A 127 -0.38 -2.38 22.97
CA LEU A 127 -0.46 -0.91 23.16
C LEU A 127 -1.29 -0.24 22.04
N VAL A 128 -1.04 -0.60 20.78
CA VAL A 128 -1.65 0.03 19.60
C VAL A 128 -1.93 -1.02 18.52
N SER A 129 -3.18 -1.09 18.05
CA SER A 129 -3.55 -1.74 16.79
C SER A 129 -3.66 -0.68 15.69
N VAL A 130 -3.17 -1.00 14.51
CA VAL A 130 -3.36 -0.23 13.27
C VAL A 130 -3.83 -1.20 12.21
N ASP A 131 -5.08 -1.05 11.79
CA ASP A 131 -5.75 -1.89 10.81
C ASP A 131 -6.07 -1.03 9.59
N GLU A 132 -5.26 -1.17 8.53
CA GLU A 132 -5.34 -0.40 7.29
C GLU A 132 -5.98 -1.21 6.17
N ARG A 133 -6.83 -0.57 5.36
CA ARG A 133 -7.55 -1.18 4.24
C ARG A 133 -7.46 -0.32 2.98
N LEU A 134 -6.86 -0.87 1.93
CA LEU A 134 -6.73 -0.26 0.62
C LEU A 134 -7.58 -1.03 -0.40
N VAL A 135 -8.28 -0.31 -1.26
CA VAL A 135 -9.12 -0.89 -2.34
C VAL A 135 -8.84 -0.16 -3.64
N TYR A 136 -8.32 -0.88 -4.63
CA TYR A 136 -8.00 -0.39 -5.97
C TYR A 136 -9.03 -0.88 -7.00
N LYS A 137 -9.64 0.03 -7.75
CA LYS A 137 -10.63 -0.26 -8.82
C LYS A 137 -10.46 0.69 -10.01
N PRO A 138 -10.77 0.28 -11.26
CA PRO A 138 -10.91 1.20 -12.39
C PRO A 138 -11.89 2.35 -12.09
N HIS A 139 -11.65 3.52 -12.67
CA HIS A 139 -12.59 4.64 -12.60
C HIS A 139 -13.81 4.35 -13.50
N PRO A 140 -15.07 4.45 -13.00
CA PRO A 140 -16.25 3.93 -13.69
C PRO A 140 -16.60 4.65 -15.01
N HIS A 141 -16.05 5.86 -15.23
CA HIS A 141 -16.21 6.62 -16.48
C HIS A 141 -14.90 6.71 -17.29
N GLU A 142 -13.76 6.27 -16.73
CA GLU A 142 -12.44 6.45 -17.34
C GLU A 142 -11.57 5.22 -17.10
N PRO A 143 -11.69 4.15 -17.92
CA PRO A 143 -10.98 2.88 -17.69
C PRO A 143 -9.45 2.97 -17.62
N HIS A 144 -8.87 4.08 -18.11
CA HIS A 144 -7.45 4.41 -18.07
C HIS A 144 -6.98 5.03 -16.74
N LYS A 145 -7.87 5.19 -15.74
CA LYS A 145 -7.55 5.69 -14.40
C LYS A 145 -7.93 4.67 -13.33
N THR A 146 -7.19 4.68 -12.21
CA THR A 146 -7.47 3.81 -11.07
C THR A 146 -7.82 4.64 -9.83
N ILE A 147 -8.98 4.33 -9.24
CA ILE A 147 -9.37 4.83 -7.92
C ILE A 147 -8.69 3.96 -6.86
N LEU A 148 -8.01 4.61 -5.92
CA LEU A 148 -7.66 4.06 -4.62
C LEU A 148 -8.62 4.65 -3.55
N THR A 149 -9.22 3.76 -2.77
CA THR A 149 -9.82 4.11 -1.47
C THR A 149 -8.91 3.56 -0.37
N GLN A 150 -8.55 4.39 0.60
CA GLN A 150 -7.68 4.04 1.73
C GLN A 150 -8.40 4.42 3.03
N GLU A 151 -8.49 3.46 3.95
CA GLU A 151 -9.11 3.59 5.26
C GLU A 151 -8.12 3.08 6.32
N ALA A 152 -8.03 3.73 7.47
CA ALA A 152 -7.18 3.28 8.57
C ALA A 152 -7.93 3.37 9.90
N ILE A 153 -7.82 2.32 10.71
CA ILE A 153 -8.38 2.24 12.06
C ILE A 153 -7.21 2.14 13.03
N ILE A 154 -7.11 3.09 13.97
CA ILE A 154 -6.18 2.99 15.10
C ILE A 154 -7.01 2.61 16.33
N SER A 155 -6.53 1.63 17.11
CA SER A 155 -7.05 1.35 18.46
C SER A 155 -5.92 1.44 19.46
N VAL A 156 -5.95 2.42 20.36
CA VAL A 156 -4.97 2.56 21.45
C VAL A 156 -5.51 1.88 22.71
N LYS A 157 -4.63 1.30 23.53
CA LYS A 157 -5.00 0.51 24.71
C LYS A 157 -4.08 0.82 25.90
N GLY A 158 -4.68 1.03 27.07
CA GLY A 158 -3.99 0.95 28.36
C GLY A 158 -2.97 2.05 28.67
N VAL A 159 -3.01 3.20 27.98
CA VAL A 159 -2.07 4.31 28.18
C VAL A 159 -2.80 5.64 28.40
N SER A 160 -2.47 6.32 29.50
CA SER A 160 -3.00 7.66 29.87
C SER A 160 -2.51 8.80 28.98
N LEU A 161 -1.71 8.49 27.95
CA LEU A 161 -1.19 9.42 26.94
C LEU A 161 -1.86 9.21 25.57
N SER A 162 -3.08 8.66 25.54
CA SER A 162 -3.75 8.22 24.31
C SER A 162 -3.77 9.32 23.25
N SER A 163 -4.30 10.51 23.56
CA SER A 163 -4.42 11.65 22.63
C SER A 163 -3.09 12.13 22.01
N TYR A 164 -1.97 12.03 22.73
CA TYR A 164 -0.65 12.35 22.18
C TYR A 164 -0.15 11.27 21.23
N LEU A 165 -0.33 9.99 21.58
CA LEU A 165 0.05 8.85 20.76
C LEU A 165 -0.84 8.73 19.51
N GLU A 166 -2.14 8.94 19.66
CA GLU A 166 -3.14 9.09 18.61
C GLU A 166 -2.74 10.19 17.61
N GLY A 167 -2.42 11.39 18.11
CA GLY A 167 -1.95 12.50 17.29
C GLY A 167 -0.66 12.20 16.54
N LEU A 168 0.31 11.52 17.17
CA LEU A 168 1.53 11.06 16.49
C LEU A 168 1.21 10.04 15.39
N MET A 169 0.45 8.99 15.72
CA MET A 169 0.09 7.91 14.78
C MET A 169 -0.73 8.45 13.60
N ALA A 170 -1.64 9.41 13.82
CA ALA A 170 -2.40 10.05 12.76
C ALA A 170 -1.52 10.84 11.79
N ASN A 171 -0.55 11.59 12.31
CA ASN A 171 0.45 12.26 11.47
C ASN A 171 1.34 11.25 10.72
N THR A 172 1.71 10.12 11.34
CA THR A 172 2.45 9.04 10.67
C THR A 172 1.65 8.40 9.53
N ILE A 173 0.38 8.04 9.75
CA ILE A 173 -0.48 7.43 8.71
C ILE A 173 -0.73 8.42 7.57
N SER A 174 -1.03 9.69 7.86
CA SER A 174 -1.20 10.75 6.85
C SER A 174 0.09 10.95 6.01
N SER A 175 1.26 10.95 6.65
CA SER A 175 2.56 10.99 5.97
C SER A 175 2.78 9.75 5.09
N ASN A 176 2.46 8.56 5.58
CA ASN A 176 2.63 7.31 4.85
C ASN A 176 1.63 7.17 3.69
N ALA A 177 0.42 7.72 3.79
CA ALA A 177 -0.53 7.81 2.69
C ALA A 177 0.01 8.70 1.54
N LYS A 178 0.72 9.79 1.85
CA LYS A 178 1.42 10.61 0.84
C LYS A 178 2.57 9.81 0.20
N LYS A 179 3.48 9.25 1.00
CA LYS A 179 4.61 8.42 0.51
C LYS A 179 4.14 7.21 -0.31
N GLY A 180 2.97 6.66 0.00
CA GLY A 180 2.36 5.54 -0.71
C GLY A 180 2.02 5.87 -2.16
N ARG A 181 1.54 7.09 -2.43
CA ARG A 181 1.31 7.60 -3.79
C ARG A 181 2.62 7.80 -4.54
N GLU A 182 3.57 8.49 -3.90
CA GLU A 182 4.87 8.85 -4.50
C GLU A 182 5.71 7.60 -4.82
N ALA A 183 5.66 6.57 -3.96
CA ALA A 183 6.24 5.26 -4.23
C ALA A 183 5.58 4.56 -5.43
N LEU A 184 4.25 4.59 -5.52
CA LEU A 184 3.52 3.88 -6.55
C LEU A 184 3.74 4.52 -7.93
N GLU A 185 3.68 5.85 -8.04
CA GLU A 185 4.04 6.59 -9.26
C GLU A 185 5.50 6.35 -9.68
N TRP A 186 6.43 6.21 -8.73
CA TRP A 186 7.82 5.87 -9.02
C TRP A 186 7.97 4.45 -9.58
N VAL A 187 7.29 3.45 -9.00
CA VAL A 187 7.30 2.06 -9.52
C VAL A 187 6.63 1.99 -10.90
N ILE A 188 5.51 2.69 -11.13
CA ILE A 188 4.83 2.73 -12.43
C ILE A 188 5.76 3.33 -13.51
N LYS A 189 6.46 4.43 -13.23
CA LYS A 189 7.45 4.99 -14.15
C LYS A 189 8.56 4.00 -14.50
N ARG A 190 9.03 3.23 -13.52
CA ARG A 190 10.05 2.18 -13.75
C ARG A 190 9.51 1.02 -14.60
N LEU A 191 8.27 0.58 -14.35
CA LEU A 191 7.61 -0.46 -15.15
C LEU A 191 7.40 -0.05 -16.60
N ASN A 192 7.01 1.21 -16.85
CA ASN A 192 6.85 1.71 -18.22
C ASN A 192 8.20 1.74 -18.96
N ALA A 193 9.30 2.14 -18.29
CA ALA A 193 10.65 2.08 -18.86
C ALA A 193 11.11 0.62 -19.13
N GLU A 194 10.88 -0.31 -18.19
CA GLU A 194 11.13 -1.75 -18.39
C GLU A 194 10.38 -2.26 -19.65
N ILE A 195 9.11 -1.88 -19.83
CA ILE A 195 8.29 -2.27 -20.99
C ILE A 195 8.81 -1.65 -22.30
N GLU A 196 9.21 -0.37 -22.30
CA GLU A 196 9.77 0.29 -23.48
C GLU A 196 11.10 -0.32 -23.92
N GLU A 197 11.95 -0.70 -22.97
CA GLU A 197 13.22 -1.41 -23.22
C GLU A 197 12.99 -2.81 -23.80
N PHE A 198 12.10 -3.62 -23.19
CA PHE A 198 11.73 -4.92 -23.75
C PHE A 198 11.13 -4.80 -25.16
N ALA A 199 10.28 -3.80 -25.41
CA ALA A 199 9.73 -3.54 -26.72
C ALA A 199 10.79 -3.07 -27.75
N ALA A 200 11.81 -2.32 -27.32
CA ALA A 200 12.94 -1.94 -28.17
C ALA A 200 13.81 -3.16 -28.53
N SER A 201 14.12 -3.99 -27.55
CA SER A 201 14.86 -5.25 -27.74
C SER A 201 14.12 -6.20 -28.69
N ALA A 202 12.82 -6.42 -28.49
CA ALA A 202 11.99 -7.26 -29.36
C ALA A 202 11.93 -6.74 -30.81
N ARG A 203 11.81 -5.41 -31.01
CA ARG A 203 11.90 -4.78 -32.34
C ARG A 203 13.28 -5.01 -33.00
N GLY A 204 14.36 -4.96 -32.22
CA GLY A 204 15.71 -5.28 -32.68
C GLY A 204 15.84 -6.73 -33.17
N THR A 205 15.42 -7.70 -32.35
CA THR A 205 15.47 -9.13 -32.69
C THR A 205 14.63 -9.47 -33.92
N MET A 206 13.40 -8.95 -34.03
CA MET A 206 12.56 -9.17 -35.22
C MET A 206 13.17 -8.56 -36.48
N ARG A 207 13.75 -7.35 -36.39
CA ARG A 207 14.43 -6.70 -37.52
C ARG A 207 15.63 -7.52 -38.01
N ASN A 208 16.43 -8.05 -37.08
CA ASN A 208 17.58 -8.88 -37.40
C ASN A 208 17.15 -10.23 -38.01
N SER A 209 16.07 -10.83 -37.51
CA SER A 209 15.53 -12.10 -38.04
C SER A 209 14.97 -11.95 -39.45
N MET A 210 14.21 -10.87 -39.73
CA MET A 210 13.71 -10.60 -41.08
C MET A 210 14.83 -10.22 -42.06
N ALA A 211 15.85 -9.50 -41.60
CA ALA A 211 17.03 -9.22 -42.42
C ALA A 211 17.77 -10.52 -42.78
N ALA A 212 17.98 -11.43 -41.82
CA ALA A 212 18.62 -12.72 -42.07
C ALA A 212 17.82 -13.59 -43.06
N ALA A 213 16.49 -13.65 -42.92
CA ALA A 213 15.62 -14.38 -43.85
C ALA A 213 15.75 -13.85 -45.30
N ALA A 214 15.74 -12.52 -45.49
CA ALA A 214 15.88 -11.88 -46.80
C ALA A 214 17.28 -12.05 -47.45
N PHE A 215 18.28 -12.57 -46.71
CA PHE A 215 19.59 -12.95 -47.25
C PHE A 215 19.70 -14.45 -47.60
N VAL A 216 18.74 -15.29 -47.20
CA VAL A 216 18.70 -16.73 -47.52
C VAL A 216 17.91 -17.01 -48.81
N GLU A 217 17.13 -16.03 -49.29
CA GLU A 217 16.27 -16.13 -50.48
C GLU A 217 16.96 -15.59 -51.77
N LYS A 218 18.30 -15.74 -51.86
CA LYS A 218 19.16 -15.27 -52.96
C LYS A 218 20.29 -16.23 -53.29
#